data_AF-A0A812Q843-F1
#
_entry.id   AF-A0A812Q843-F1
#
_cell.length_a   1.000
_cell.length_b   1.000
_cell.length_c   1.000
_cell.angle_alpha   90.00
_cell.angle_beta   90.00
_cell.angle_gamma   90.00
#
_symmetry.space_group_name_H-M   'P 1'
#
loop_
_entity.id
_entity.type
_entity.pdbx_description
1 polymer ?
#
loop_
_entity_poly.entity_id
_entity_poly.type
_entity_poly.pdbx_seq_one_letter_code
_entity_poly.pdbx_strand_id
1 'polypeptide(L)'
;MAVDLATPFPNPVPTAQSGPDLLRNASWIEANWPYISTFMCPIFFLLPLALSKSPRRAIQNPYVLGWLAVAFYCWHQTEEHAYDLRGWRYAFVPNFNHGLGAFLFKECDKLGHFSCPLDPTLALHVNVFVVWVGFVATMLLAHYLGGPYAFAGLCNWGMSVVNAFGGHLVPFLIAGYNPGSFQSFFMFSFGIFAITRCGRGFAVACIVNGILLHVITFAIGMNLIFKANFPEETIAVLSVLCSCPMPLLFARLFAPKKYEKLEDSDDDTGYSESP
;
A
#
# COMPACT_ATOMS: atom_id res chain seq x y z
N MET A 1 1.56 -37.64 -8.47
CA MET A 1 0.53 -37.01 -7.63
C MET A 1 -0.56 -36.52 -8.55
N ALA A 2 -1.78 -37.03 -8.40
CA ALA A 2 -2.91 -36.59 -9.21
C ALA A 2 -3.33 -35.18 -8.74
N VAL A 3 -3.37 -34.23 -9.66
CA VAL A 3 -3.91 -32.89 -9.39
C VAL A 3 -5.42 -33.03 -9.39
N ASP A 4 -6.04 -32.87 -8.22
CA ASP A 4 -7.49 -32.87 -8.10
C ASP A 4 -8.05 -31.63 -8.82
N LEU A 5 -8.70 -31.87 -9.96
CA LEU A 5 -9.29 -30.85 -10.82
C LEU A 5 -10.58 -30.25 -10.23
N ALA A 6 -11.06 -30.74 -9.08
CA ALA A 6 -12.29 -30.26 -8.44
C ALA A 6 -12.12 -28.95 -7.67
N THR A 7 -10.90 -28.54 -7.36
CA THR A 7 -10.60 -27.21 -6.84
C THR A 7 -9.75 -26.48 -7.87
N PRO A 8 -10.26 -25.47 -8.61
CA PRO A 8 -9.48 -24.78 -9.64
C PRO A 8 -8.24 -24.05 -9.08
N PHE A 9 -8.08 -24.02 -7.75
CA PHE A 9 -6.96 -23.44 -7.05
C PHE A 9 -6.59 -24.33 -5.85
N PRO A 10 -5.81 -25.41 -6.04
CA PRO A 10 -5.21 -26.13 -4.92
C PRO A 10 -4.11 -25.24 -4.34
N ASN A 11 -4.52 -24.19 -3.61
CA ASN A 11 -3.57 -23.36 -2.91
C ASN A 11 -3.10 -24.22 -1.71
N PRO A 12 -1.80 -24.53 -1.56
CA PRO A 12 -1.28 -25.34 -0.43
C PRO A 12 -1.36 -24.59 0.92
N VAL A 13 -2.27 -23.62 1.02
CA VAL A 13 -2.29 -22.50 1.94
C VAL A 13 -3.24 -22.76 3.10
N PRO A 14 -2.91 -22.25 4.29
CA PRO A 14 -3.61 -22.45 5.55
C PRO A 14 -5.13 -22.35 5.48
N THR A 15 -5.79 -23.23 6.23
CA THR A 15 -7.24 -23.43 6.21
C THR A 15 -8.00 -22.26 6.85
N ALA A 16 -9.34 -22.32 6.79
CA ALA A 16 -10.20 -21.36 7.50
C ALA A 16 -9.85 -21.18 8.99
N GLN A 17 -9.27 -22.20 9.64
CA GLN A 17 -8.89 -22.19 11.05
C GLN A 17 -7.55 -21.47 11.32
N SER A 18 -6.66 -21.42 10.34
CA SER A 18 -5.31 -20.89 10.53
C SER A 18 -5.26 -19.41 10.90
N GLY A 19 -6.19 -18.63 10.35
CA GLY A 19 -6.36 -17.22 10.72
C GLY A 19 -6.79 -17.01 12.17
N PRO A 20 -7.93 -17.60 12.60
CA PRO A 20 -8.34 -17.60 14.00
C PRO A 20 -7.24 -18.10 14.95
N ASP A 21 -6.50 -19.13 14.55
CA ASP A 21 -5.42 -19.69 15.35
C ASP A 21 -4.24 -18.74 15.51
N LEU A 22 -3.86 -18.05 14.44
CA LEU A 22 -2.84 -16.99 14.47
C LEU A 22 -3.21 -15.85 15.41
N LEU A 23 -4.51 -15.55 15.53
CA LEU A 23 -5.02 -14.44 16.33
C LEU A 23 -5.26 -14.77 17.81
N ARG A 24 -5.08 -16.03 18.26
CA ARG A 24 -5.41 -16.43 19.65
C ARG A 24 -4.68 -15.61 20.72
N ASN A 25 -3.45 -15.17 20.43
CA ASN A 25 -2.63 -14.38 21.33
C ASN A 25 -2.41 -12.94 20.83
N ALA A 26 -3.07 -12.55 19.74
CA ALA A 26 -2.93 -11.22 19.18
C ALA A 26 -3.66 -10.20 20.07
N SER A 27 -3.10 -9.02 20.20
CA SER A 27 -3.79 -7.90 20.85
C SER A 27 -5.03 -7.49 20.06
N TRP A 28 -5.95 -6.75 20.71
CA TRP A 28 -7.16 -6.29 20.03
C TRP A 28 -6.85 -5.45 18.79
N ILE A 29 -5.81 -4.62 18.84
CA ILE A 29 -5.45 -3.75 17.72
C ILE A 29 -4.81 -4.53 16.57
N GLU A 30 -3.93 -5.50 16.85
CA GLU A 30 -3.35 -6.42 15.85
C GLU A 30 -4.43 -7.17 15.07
N ALA A 31 -5.49 -7.57 15.75
CA ALA A 31 -6.64 -8.20 15.12
C ALA A 31 -7.46 -7.16 14.32
N ASN A 32 -7.81 -6.00 14.88
CA ASN A 32 -8.92 -5.19 14.36
C ASN A 32 -8.51 -3.95 13.55
N TRP A 33 -7.23 -3.61 13.44
CA TRP A 33 -6.76 -2.47 12.65
C TRP A 33 -7.26 -2.43 11.18
N PRO A 34 -7.48 -3.55 10.45
CA PRO A 34 -7.95 -3.45 9.07
C PRO A 34 -9.40 -2.92 8.97
N TYR A 35 -10.23 -3.16 9.99
CA TYR A 35 -11.58 -2.58 10.05
C TYR A 35 -11.52 -1.07 10.28
N ILE A 36 -10.62 -0.62 11.15
CA ILE A 36 -10.38 0.81 11.36
C ILE A 36 -9.97 1.44 10.01
N SER A 37 -9.07 0.78 9.26
CA SER A 37 -8.69 1.22 7.92
C SER A 37 -9.88 1.30 6.96
N THR A 38 -10.77 0.31 7.01
CA THR A 38 -12.01 0.29 6.21
C THR A 38 -12.88 1.51 6.50
N PHE A 39 -13.03 1.90 7.77
CA PHE A 39 -13.79 3.10 8.15
C PHE A 39 -13.08 4.40 7.76
N MET A 40 -11.76 4.43 7.66
CA MET A 40 -10.99 5.58 7.19
C MET A 40 -11.09 5.77 5.67
N CYS A 41 -11.29 4.70 4.90
CA CYS A 41 -11.42 4.74 3.44
C CYS A 41 -12.42 5.80 2.92
N PRO A 42 -13.71 5.82 3.33
CA PRO A 42 -14.67 6.80 2.84
C PRO A 42 -14.27 8.25 3.16
N ILE A 43 -13.57 8.48 4.27
CA ILE A 43 -13.09 9.82 4.65
C ILE A 43 -12.05 10.29 3.62
N PHE A 44 -11.01 9.49 3.38
CA PHE A 44 -9.97 9.83 2.41
C PHE A 44 -10.44 9.80 0.95
N PHE A 45 -11.47 9.02 0.65
CA PHE A 45 -12.05 8.98 -0.69
C PHE A 45 -12.93 10.21 -0.96
N LEU A 46 -13.83 10.55 -0.05
CA LEU A 46 -14.85 11.59 -0.28
C LEU A 46 -14.33 12.99 0.00
N LEU A 47 -13.48 13.20 1.01
CA LEU A 47 -13.06 14.54 1.41
C LEU A 47 -12.35 15.31 0.26
N PRO A 48 -11.35 14.74 -0.45
CA PRO A 48 -10.69 15.45 -1.55
C PRO A 48 -11.63 15.70 -2.74
N LEU A 49 -12.59 14.80 -2.97
CA LEU A 49 -13.59 14.94 -4.03
C LEU A 49 -14.62 16.03 -3.68
N ALA A 50 -15.07 16.08 -2.43
CA ALA A 50 -16.03 17.07 -1.94
C ALA A 50 -15.47 18.49 -1.94
N LEU A 51 -14.16 18.63 -1.69
CA LEU A 51 -13.45 19.91 -1.76
C LEU A 51 -13.14 20.36 -3.20
N SER A 52 -13.40 19.51 -4.20
CA SER A 52 -13.16 19.83 -5.61
C SER A 52 -14.41 20.44 -6.26
N LYS A 53 -14.23 21.48 -7.08
CA LYS A 53 -15.33 22.14 -7.82
C LYS A 53 -16.12 21.20 -8.74
N SER A 54 -15.51 20.11 -9.22
CA SER A 54 -16.19 19.06 -9.96
C SER A 54 -15.37 17.75 -9.95
N PRO A 55 -16.02 16.57 -10.11
CA PRO A 55 -15.31 15.29 -10.15
C PRO A 55 -14.23 15.20 -11.24
N ARG A 56 -14.51 15.80 -12.41
CA ARG A 56 -13.56 15.83 -13.53
C ARG A 56 -12.30 16.63 -13.21
N ARG A 57 -12.44 17.75 -12.49
CA ARG A 57 -11.28 18.54 -12.02
C ARG A 57 -10.57 17.85 -10.86
N ALA A 58 -11.32 17.18 -9.99
CA ALA A 58 -10.77 16.41 -8.86
C ALA A 58 -9.77 15.36 -9.35
N ILE A 59 -10.17 14.53 -10.30
CA ILE A 59 -9.28 13.50 -10.86
C ILE A 59 -8.10 14.10 -11.65
N GLN A 60 -8.09 15.40 -11.96
CA GLN A 60 -6.96 16.06 -12.60
C GLN A 60 -5.92 16.59 -11.59
N ASN A 61 -6.33 16.79 -10.34
CA ASN A 61 -5.50 17.37 -9.30
C ASN A 61 -4.59 16.28 -8.67
N PRO A 62 -3.26 16.44 -8.69
CA PRO A 62 -2.34 15.46 -8.13
C PRO A 62 -2.52 15.28 -6.61
N TYR A 63 -2.98 16.30 -5.88
CA TYR A 63 -3.30 16.18 -4.46
C TYR A 63 -4.47 15.24 -4.20
N VAL A 64 -5.54 15.36 -5.00
CA VAL A 64 -6.70 14.47 -4.90
C VAL A 64 -6.26 13.05 -5.22
N LEU A 65 -5.51 12.84 -6.30
CA LEU A 65 -5.00 11.52 -6.65
C LEU A 65 -4.09 10.94 -5.56
N GLY A 66 -3.26 11.75 -4.91
CA GLY A 66 -2.43 11.35 -3.79
C GLY A 66 -3.24 10.87 -2.58
N TRP A 67 -4.29 11.60 -2.21
CA TRP A 67 -5.21 11.16 -1.14
C TRP A 67 -5.98 9.90 -1.51
N LEU A 68 -6.32 9.71 -2.79
CA LEU A 68 -6.93 8.46 -3.25
C LEU A 68 -5.99 7.26 -3.08
N ALA A 69 -4.66 7.43 -3.08
CA ALA A 69 -3.74 6.34 -2.75
C ALA A 69 -3.99 5.83 -1.32
N VAL A 70 -4.20 6.74 -0.36
CA VAL A 70 -4.54 6.41 1.04
C VAL A 70 -5.86 5.64 1.08
N ALA A 71 -6.89 6.15 0.42
CA ALA A 71 -8.22 5.54 0.43
C ALA A 71 -8.22 4.11 -0.15
N PHE A 72 -7.60 3.92 -1.32
CA PHE A 72 -7.53 2.60 -1.95
C PHE A 72 -6.73 1.61 -1.12
N TYR A 73 -5.62 2.04 -0.52
CA TYR A 73 -4.83 1.15 0.33
C TYR A 73 -5.57 0.79 1.63
N CYS A 74 -6.24 1.77 2.25
CA CYS A 74 -7.10 1.53 3.41
C CYS A 74 -8.19 0.50 3.11
N TRP A 75 -8.77 0.55 1.91
CA TRP A 75 -9.75 -0.44 1.47
C TRP A 75 -9.12 -1.81 1.21
N HIS A 76 -7.98 -1.86 0.52
CA HIS A 76 -7.22 -3.08 0.20
C HIS A 76 -6.84 -3.90 1.45
N GLN A 77 -6.54 -3.21 2.55
CA GLN A 77 -6.19 -3.85 3.83
C GLN A 77 -7.33 -4.71 4.39
N THR A 78 -8.59 -4.44 4.03
CA THR A 78 -9.74 -5.25 4.47
C THR A 78 -9.69 -6.66 3.90
N GLU A 79 -9.55 -6.83 2.59
CA GLU A 79 -9.51 -8.18 2.01
C GLU A 79 -8.20 -8.89 2.36
N GLU A 80 -7.10 -8.15 2.44
CA GLU A 80 -5.79 -8.69 2.78
C GLU A 80 -5.75 -9.19 4.24
N HIS A 81 -6.13 -8.35 5.21
CA HIS A 81 -5.89 -8.61 6.63
C HIS A 81 -7.17 -8.78 7.47
N ALA A 82 -8.35 -8.32 7.03
CA ALA A 82 -9.61 -8.62 7.71
C ALA A 82 -10.15 -9.99 7.29
N TYR A 83 -10.89 -10.01 6.18
CA TYR A 83 -11.52 -11.21 5.63
C TYR A 83 -11.27 -11.24 4.13
N ASP A 84 -10.70 -12.34 3.67
CA ASP A 84 -10.52 -12.55 2.23
C ASP A 84 -11.86 -12.88 1.53
N LEU A 85 -11.86 -13.02 0.20
CA LEU A 85 -13.08 -13.35 -0.56
C LEU A 85 -13.69 -14.71 -0.21
N ARG A 86 -12.94 -15.59 0.46
CA ARG A 86 -13.43 -16.89 0.93
C ARG A 86 -14.08 -16.77 2.32
N GLY A 87 -14.04 -15.58 2.92
CA GLY A 87 -14.50 -15.33 4.28
C GLY A 87 -13.50 -15.79 5.34
N TRP A 88 -12.24 -16.04 4.99
CA TRP A 88 -11.22 -16.48 5.95
C TRP A 88 -10.58 -15.27 6.62
N ARG A 89 -10.55 -15.30 7.95
CA ARG A 89 -10.02 -14.21 8.76
C ARG A 89 -8.49 -14.18 8.65
N TYR A 90 -7.87 -13.02 8.41
CA TYR A 90 -6.40 -12.84 8.52
C TYR A 90 -5.56 -13.83 7.68
N ALA A 91 -6.10 -14.31 6.56
CA ALA A 91 -5.49 -15.39 5.79
C ALA A 91 -4.20 -14.98 5.05
N PHE A 92 -3.94 -13.67 4.87
CA PHE A 92 -2.75 -13.19 4.16
C PHE A 92 -1.45 -13.59 4.85
N VAL A 93 -1.33 -13.40 6.17
CA VAL A 93 -0.08 -13.69 6.89
C VAL A 93 0.38 -15.14 6.70
N PRO A 94 -0.45 -16.14 7.00
CA PRO A 94 0.01 -17.51 6.88
C PRO A 94 0.13 -17.91 5.38
N ASN A 95 -0.66 -17.32 4.47
CA ASN A 95 -0.45 -17.47 3.02
C ASN A 95 0.91 -16.91 2.54
N PHE A 96 1.28 -15.72 2.99
CA PHE A 96 2.56 -15.08 2.69
C PHE A 96 3.71 -15.96 3.19
N ASN A 97 3.64 -16.42 4.45
CA ASN A 97 4.65 -17.23 5.08
C ASN A 97 4.87 -18.59 4.40
N HIS A 98 3.80 -19.24 3.95
CA HIS A 98 3.88 -20.50 3.18
C HIS A 98 4.41 -20.29 1.75
N GLY A 99 4.13 -19.14 1.14
CA GLY A 99 4.55 -18.80 -0.22
C GLY A 99 5.87 -18.01 -0.24
N LEU A 100 5.75 -16.69 -0.42
CA LEU A 100 6.90 -15.81 -0.61
C LEU A 100 7.84 -15.79 0.61
N GLY A 101 7.29 -15.88 1.82
CA GLY A 101 8.02 -15.97 3.07
C GLY A 101 8.98 -17.16 3.10
N ALA A 102 8.49 -18.37 2.86
CA ALA A 102 9.33 -19.57 2.79
C ALA A 102 10.43 -19.48 1.71
N PHE A 103 10.13 -18.84 0.57
CA PHE A 103 11.11 -18.63 -0.49
C PHE A 103 12.23 -17.67 -0.07
N LEU A 104 11.89 -16.55 0.58
CA LEU A 104 12.85 -15.52 0.98
C LEU A 104 13.56 -15.83 2.30
N PHE A 105 12.90 -16.56 3.20
CA PHE A 105 13.31 -16.86 4.57
C PHE A 105 13.22 -18.37 4.81
N LYS A 106 14.26 -19.09 4.39
CA LYS A 106 14.36 -20.56 4.54
C LYS A 106 14.28 -21.02 6.00
N GLU A 107 14.54 -20.12 6.94
CA GLU A 107 14.38 -20.36 8.37
C GLU A 107 12.92 -20.68 8.75
N CYS A 108 11.94 -20.26 7.94
CA CYS A 108 10.53 -20.52 8.18
C CYS A 108 10.14 -21.99 7.98
N ASP A 109 10.87 -22.75 7.16
CA ASP A 109 10.72 -24.20 7.07
C ASP A 109 11.02 -24.89 8.41
N LYS A 110 11.85 -24.27 9.26
CA LYS A 110 12.23 -24.80 10.58
C LYS A 110 11.32 -24.30 11.71
N LEU A 111 10.88 -23.04 11.64
CA LEU A 111 10.08 -22.39 12.68
C LEU A 111 8.58 -22.64 12.54
N GLY A 112 8.15 -23.12 11.38
CA GLY A 112 6.75 -23.28 11.03
C GLY A 112 6.19 -22.03 10.36
N HIS A 113 5.44 -22.24 9.28
CA HIS A 113 4.92 -21.17 8.42
C HIS A 113 3.76 -20.37 9.04
N PHE A 114 3.32 -20.66 10.26
CA PHE A 114 2.29 -19.85 10.92
C PHE A 114 2.84 -18.53 11.47
N SER A 115 4.14 -18.46 11.77
CA SER A 115 4.71 -17.33 12.51
C SER A 115 6.04 -16.85 11.93
N CYS A 116 6.37 -17.21 10.70
CA CYS A 116 7.63 -16.81 10.08
C CYS A 116 7.47 -16.56 8.57
N PRO A 117 7.94 -15.43 8.02
CA PRO A 117 8.53 -14.29 8.73
C PRO A 117 7.47 -13.27 9.21
N LEU A 118 6.20 -13.43 8.84
CA LEU A 118 5.17 -12.44 9.15
C LEU A 118 4.27 -12.94 10.28
N ASP A 119 3.92 -12.05 11.18
CA ASP A 119 2.93 -12.25 12.24
C ASP A 119 1.95 -11.04 12.27
N PRO A 120 0.89 -11.07 13.10
CA PRO A 120 -0.07 -9.96 13.17
C PRO A 120 0.54 -8.61 13.58
N THR A 121 1.59 -8.61 14.42
CA THR A 121 2.23 -7.39 14.91
C THR A 121 3.04 -6.73 13.80
N LEU A 122 3.87 -7.50 13.09
CA LEU A 122 4.61 -7.02 11.94
C LEU A 122 3.67 -6.58 10.80
N ALA A 123 2.59 -7.32 10.55
CA ALA A 123 1.57 -6.94 9.59
C ALA A 123 0.94 -5.58 9.94
N LEU A 124 0.61 -5.36 11.21
CA LEU A 124 0.13 -4.07 11.72
C LEU A 124 1.18 -2.98 11.54
N HIS A 125 2.43 -3.21 11.98
CA HIS A 125 3.49 -2.21 11.94
C HIS A 125 3.78 -1.73 10.51
N VAL A 126 3.91 -2.65 9.55
CA VAL A 126 4.12 -2.26 8.15
C VAL A 126 2.94 -1.45 7.64
N ASN A 127 1.73 -1.96 7.76
CA ASN A 127 0.56 -1.37 7.11
C ASN A 127 0.12 -0.05 7.72
N VAL A 128 0.07 0.04 9.04
CA VAL A 128 -0.34 1.26 9.74
C VAL A 128 0.70 2.37 9.53
N PHE A 129 1.98 2.08 9.67
CA PHE A 129 3.01 3.11 9.54
C PHE A 129 3.27 3.50 8.08
N VAL A 130 3.12 2.60 7.10
CA VAL A 130 3.17 2.99 5.69
C VAL A 130 1.97 3.87 5.32
N VAL A 131 0.74 3.42 5.61
CA VAL A 131 -0.46 4.06 5.05
C VAL A 131 -0.97 5.18 5.95
N TRP A 132 -1.20 4.91 7.24
CA TRP A 132 -1.85 5.88 8.12
C TRP A 132 -0.90 6.98 8.57
N VAL A 133 0.39 6.67 8.70
CA VAL A 133 1.41 7.66 9.06
C VAL A 133 2.11 8.17 7.81
N GLY A 134 2.77 7.30 7.06
CA GLY A 134 3.59 7.67 5.91
C GLY A 134 2.84 8.37 4.80
N PHE A 135 1.80 7.75 4.25
CA PHE A 135 1.05 8.34 3.13
C PHE A 135 0.34 9.62 3.56
N VAL A 136 -0.28 9.62 4.74
CA VAL A 136 -0.95 10.82 5.28
C VAL A 136 0.05 11.95 5.50
N ALA A 137 1.20 11.68 6.14
CA ALA A 137 2.26 12.68 6.34
C ALA A 137 2.80 13.20 5.00
N THR A 138 2.97 12.33 3.99
CA THR A 138 3.36 12.73 2.63
C THR A 138 2.38 13.74 2.08
N MET A 139 1.07 13.46 2.20
CA MET A 139 0.04 14.34 1.65
C MET A 139 -0.02 15.67 2.38
N LEU A 140 0.05 15.66 3.71
CA LEU A 140 0.08 16.88 4.52
C LEU A 140 1.30 17.75 4.17
N LEU A 141 2.48 17.14 4.06
CA LEU A 141 3.71 17.84 3.67
C LEU A 141 3.68 18.31 2.22
N ALA A 142 3.10 17.54 1.30
CA ALA A 142 2.93 17.96 -0.09
C ALA A 142 2.04 19.20 -0.20
N HIS A 143 0.95 19.27 0.59
CA HIS A 143 0.08 20.45 0.67
C HIS A 143 0.83 21.66 1.22
N TYR A 144 1.65 21.45 2.26
CA TYR A 144 2.44 22.52 2.87
C TYR A 144 3.58 23.04 1.97
N LEU A 145 4.27 22.13 1.26
CA LEU A 145 5.47 22.47 0.48
C LEU A 145 5.17 22.93 -0.95
N GLY A 146 4.01 22.60 -1.50
CA GLY A 146 3.61 23.03 -2.84
C GLY A 146 4.45 22.48 -4.00
N GLY A 147 4.28 23.09 -5.16
CA GLY A 147 5.09 22.92 -6.37
C GLY A 147 5.32 21.47 -6.78
N PRO A 148 6.59 21.02 -6.96
CA PRO A 148 6.87 19.65 -7.37
C PRO A 148 6.42 18.61 -6.33
N TYR A 149 6.29 18.98 -5.05
CA TYR A 149 5.87 18.05 -4.00
C TYR A 149 4.40 17.67 -4.09
N ALA A 150 3.57 18.41 -4.85
CA ALA A 150 2.19 18.04 -5.15
C ALA A 150 2.07 16.62 -5.75
N PHE A 151 3.14 16.13 -6.39
CA PHE A 151 3.22 14.81 -7.02
C PHE A 151 3.66 13.69 -6.06
N ALA A 152 4.05 13.98 -4.81
CA ALA A 152 4.57 12.98 -3.88
C ALA A 152 3.56 11.86 -3.56
N GLY A 153 2.27 12.19 -3.48
CA GLY A 153 1.22 11.18 -3.34
C GLY A 153 1.13 10.19 -4.52
N LEU A 154 1.53 10.60 -5.72
CA LEU A 154 1.61 9.68 -6.87
C LEU A 154 2.81 8.73 -6.77
N CYS A 155 3.89 9.12 -6.09
CA CYS A 155 4.99 8.19 -5.79
C CYS A 155 4.52 7.08 -4.83
N ASN A 156 3.58 7.39 -3.93
CA ASN A 156 2.91 6.40 -3.08
C ASN A 156 2.00 5.45 -3.87
N TRP A 157 1.35 5.90 -4.94
CA TRP A 157 0.70 4.99 -5.90
C TRP A 157 1.67 3.98 -6.52
N GLY A 158 2.92 4.37 -6.73
CA GLY A 158 3.97 3.45 -7.19
C GLY A 158 4.17 2.26 -6.24
N MET A 159 4.13 2.50 -4.93
CA MET A 159 4.11 1.45 -3.91
C MET A 159 2.86 0.58 -4.05
N SER A 160 1.68 1.19 -4.14
CA SER A 160 0.40 0.47 -4.30
C SER A 160 0.36 -0.41 -5.54
N VAL A 161 0.90 0.06 -6.66
CA VAL A 161 1.00 -0.72 -7.90
C VAL A 161 1.93 -1.91 -7.73
N VAL A 162 3.10 -1.72 -7.10
CA VAL A 162 4.06 -2.81 -6.86
C VAL A 162 3.48 -3.84 -5.91
N ASN A 163 2.80 -3.42 -4.83
CA ASN A 163 2.13 -4.34 -3.92
C ASN A 163 0.99 -5.10 -4.62
N ALA A 164 0.08 -4.37 -5.27
CA ALA A 164 -1.05 -4.98 -5.97
C ALA A 164 -0.58 -6.01 -7.01
N PHE A 165 0.42 -5.64 -7.83
CA PHE A 165 0.90 -6.52 -8.88
C PHE A 165 1.77 -7.66 -8.34
N GLY A 166 2.87 -7.34 -7.67
CA GLY A 166 3.87 -8.32 -7.24
C GLY A 166 3.45 -9.10 -5.99
N GLY A 167 2.77 -8.45 -5.04
CA GLY A 167 2.34 -9.05 -3.78
C GLY A 167 1.02 -9.83 -3.87
N HIS A 168 0.16 -9.54 -4.85
CA HIS A 168 -1.16 -10.19 -4.93
C HIS A 168 -1.52 -10.76 -6.30
N LEU A 169 -1.43 -9.99 -7.38
CA LEU A 169 -1.90 -10.44 -8.70
C LEU A 169 -0.97 -11.48 -9.34
N VAL A 170 0.35 -11.34 -9.20
CA VAL A 170 1.30 -12.36 -9.67
C VAL A 170 1.14 -13.67 -8.89
N PRO A 171 1.12 -13.69 -7.55
CA PRO A 171 0.77 -14.90 -6.78
C PRO A 171 -0.58 -15.49 -7.19
N PHE A 172 -1.58 -14.65 -7.44
CA PHE A 172 -2.90 -15.09 -7.91
C PHE A 172 -2.83 -15.92 -9.19
N LEU A 173 -2.05 -15.47 -10.17
CA LEU A 173 -1.91 -16.13 -11.47
C LEU A 173 -1.10 -17.43 -11.38
N ILE A 174 -0.18 -17.55 -10.43
CA ILE A 174 0.74 -18.69 -10.32
C ILE A 174 0.19 -19.79 -9.40
N ALA A 175 -0.40 -19.40 -8.26
CA ALA A 175 -0.79 -20.30 -7.17
C ALA A 175 -2.30 -20.30 -6.87
N GLY A 176 -3.08 -19.45 -7.55
CA GLY A 176 -4.50 -19.27 -7.30
C GLY A 176 -4.80 -18.22 -6.25
N TYR A 177 -6.05 -18.18 -5.77
CA TYR A 177 -6.53 -17.07 -4.91
C TYR A 177 -5.57 -16.70 -3.77
N ASN A 178 -5.15 -15.43 -3.76
CA ASN A 178 -4.28 -14.82 -2.76
C ASN A 178 -5.08 -13.72 -2.04
N PRO A 179 -5.11 -13.68 -0.69
CA PRO A 179 -5.84 -12.64 0.04
C PRO A 179 -5.46 -11.23 -0.41
N GLY A 180 -6.43 -10.37 -0.65
CA GLY A 180 -6.24 -9.02 -1.19
C GLY A 180 -6.19 -8.92 -2.72
N SER A 181 -6.24 -10.04 -3.47
CA SER A 181 -6.13 -10.00 -4.94
C SER A 181 -7.29 -9.30 -5.64
N PHE A 182 -8.50 -9.37 -5.10
CA PHE A 182 -9.65 -8.72 -5.75
C PHE A 182 -9.58 -7.20 -5.65
N GLN A 183 -9.35 -6.66 -4.45
CA GLN A 183 -9.12 -5.24 -4.22
C GLN A 183 -7.85 -4.75 -4.92
N SER A 184 -6.81 -5.59 -5.01
CA SER A 184 -5.60 -5.32 -5.79
C SER A 184 -5.88 -5.09 -7.27
N PHE A 185 -6.88 -5.72 -7.88
CA PHE A 185 -7.23 -5.46 -9.28
C PHE A 185 -7.61 -3.98 -9.50
N PHE A 186 -8.42 -3.42 -8.60
CA PHE A 186 -8.83 -2.01 -8.65
C PHE A 186 -7.68 -1.08 -8.29
N MET A 187 -6.93 -1.41 -7.23
CA MET A 187 -5.76 -0.63 -6.80
C MET A 187 -4.68 -0.57 -7.89
N PHE A 188 -4.38 -1.68 -8.55
CA PHE A 188 -3.45 -1.73 -9.68
C PHE A 188 -3.95 -0.88 -10.86
N SER A 189 -5.21 -1.11 -11.28
CA SER A 189 -5.78 -0.43 -12.45
C SER A 189 -5.79 1.09 -12.28
N PHE A 190 -6.27 1.56 -11.12
CA PHE A 190 -6.31 2.99 -10.82
C PHE A 190 -4.91 3.56 -10.59
N GLY A 191 -4.03 2.82 -9.91
CA GLY A 191 -2.65 3.27 -9.67
C GLY A 191 -1.85 3.45 -10.94
N ILE A 192 -1.95 2.51 -11.89
CA ILE A 192 -1.32 2.65 -13.22
C ILE A 192 -1.86 3.88 -13.95
N PHE A 193 -3.18 4.09 -13.94
CA PHE A 193 -3.78 5.31 -14.50
C PHE A 193 -3.21 6.58 -13.84
N ALA A 194 -3.12 6.60 -12.51
CA ALA A 194 -2.68 7.76 -11.73
C ALA A 194 -1.21 8.13 -11.97
N ILE A 195 -0.30 7.16 -12.11
CA ILE A 195 1.14 7.45 -12.29
C ILE A 195 1.53 7.70 -13.75
N THR A 196 0.83 7.10 -14.73
CA THR A 196 1.21 7.19 -16.16
C THR A 196 0.82 8.50 -16.85
N ARG A 197 -0.23 9.17 -16.35
CA ARG A 197 -0.71 10.47 -16.86
C ARG A 197 0.31 11.63 -16.76
N CYS A 198 1.34 11.47 -15.94
CA CYS A 198 2.39 12.47 -15.71
C CYS A 198 3.64 12.21 -16.57
N GLY A 199 3.59 11.24 -17.49
CA GLY A 199 4.67 10.89 -18.39
C GLY A 199 5.43 9.64 -17.95
N ARG A 200 6.03 8.94 -18.92
CA ARG A 200 6.70 7.64 -18.71
C ARG A 200 7.83 7.71 -17.69
N GLY A 201 8.66 8.75 -17.73
CA GLY A 201 9.79 8.91 -16.82
C GLY A 201 9.35 9.00 -15.36
N PHE A 202 8.33 9.81 -15.07
CA PHE A 202 7.78 9.93 -13.71
C PHE A 202 7.09 8.65 -13.26
N ALA A 203 6.36 7.97 -14.14
CA ALA A 203 5.75 6.67 -13.84
C ALA A 203 6.81 5.63 -13.42
N VAL A 204 7.92 5.54 -14.15
CA VAL A 204 9.05 4.66 -13.81
C VAL A 204 9.62 5.04 -12.44
N ALA A 205 9.80 6.33 -12.16
CA ALA A 205 10.27 6.78 -10.84
C ALA A 205 9.32 6.35 -9.71
N CYS A 206 7.99 6.43 -9.92
CA CYS A 206 7.01 5.95 -8.95
C CYS A 206 7.14 4.43 -8.72
N ILE A 207 7.26 3.63 -9.78
CA ILE A 207 7.44 2.17 -9.65
C ILE A 207 8.74 1.84 -8.93
N VAL A 208 9.84 2.52 -9.24
CA VAL A 208 11.12 2.35 -8.54
C VAL A 208 10.99 2.69 -7.05
N ASN A 209 10.30 3.79 -6.70
CA ASN A 209 9.98 4.11 -5.30
C ASN A 209 9.22 2.96 -4.62
N GLY A 210 8.22 2.40 -5.29
CA GLY A 210 7.47 1.25 -4.79
C GLY A 210 8.33 0.01 -4.56
N ILE A 211 9.21 -0.33 -5.51
CA ILE A 211 10.15 -1.46 -5.39
C ILE A 211 11.11 -1.24 -4.22
N LEU A 212 11.70 -0.04 -4.12
CA LEU A 212 12.63 0.30 -3.05
C LEU A 212 11.99 0.18 -1.67
N LEU A 213 10.76 0.66 -1.50
CA LEU A 213 10.03 0.49 -0.25
C LEU A 213 9.92 -0.99 0.12
N HIS A 214 9.46 -1.85 -0.81
CA HIS A 214 9.29 -3.27 -0.52
C HIS A 214 10.62 -3.98 -0.22
N VAL A 215 11.68 -3.66 -0.97
CA VAL A 215 13.02 -4.20 -0.68
C VAL A 215 13.50 -3.76 0.70
N ILE A 216 13.33 -2.49 1.05
CA ILE A 216 13.80 -1.97 2.34
C ILE A 216 12.98 -2.52 3.50
N THR A 217 11.65 -2.57 3.41
CA THR A 217 10.81 -3.02 4.53
C THR A 217 10.77 -4.54 4.63
N PHE A 218 10.47 -5.24 3.54
CA PHE A 218 10.28 -6.69 3.57
C PHE A 218 11.59 -7.48 3.45
N ALA A 219 12.53 -7.07 2.59
CA ALA A 219 13.79 -7.81 2.49
C ALA A 219 14.75 -7.38 3.61
N ILE A 220 15.10 -6.10 3.69
CA ILE A 220 16.10 -5.64 4.66
C ILE A 220 15.51 -5.60 6.08
N GLY A 221 14.36 -4.95 6.29
CA GLY A 221 13.74 -4.77 7.60
C GLY A 221 13.44 -6.09 8.30
N MET A 222 12.80 -7.04 7.61
CA MET A 222 12.53 -8.35 8.19
C MET A 222 13.83 -9.12 8.49
N ASN A 223 14.85 -9.08 7.62
CA ASN A 223 16.14 -9.73 7.94
C ASN A 223 16.82 -9.09 9.15
N LEU A 224 16.71 -7.77 9.37
CA LEU A 224 17.23 -7.13 10.58
C LEU A 224 16.53 -7.65 11.84
N ILE A 225 15.20 -7.82 11.79
CA ILE A 225 14.44 -8.35 12.92
C ILE A 225 14.78 -9.82 13.15
N PHE A 226 14.66 -10.68 12.13
CA PHE A 226 14.78 -12.13 12.29
C PHE A 226 16.22 -12.64 12.43
N LYS A 227 17.19 -12.01 11.75
CA LYS A 227 18.58 -12.51 11.73
C LYS A 227 19.51 -11.68 12.61
N ALA A 228 19.23 -10.39 12.76
CA ALA A 228 20.04 -9.51 13.59
C ALA A 228 19.39 -9.17 14.94
N ASN A 229 18.20 -9.71 15.25
CA ASN A 229 17.45 -9.46 16.49
C ASN A 229 17.19 -7.97 16.76
N PHE A 230 16.92 -7.20 15.71
CA PHE A 230 16.50 -5.80 15.88
C PHE A 230 15.05 -5.74 16.41
N PRO A 231 14.69 -4.69 17.15
CA PRO A 231 13.31 -4.49 17.59
C PRO A 231 12.35 -4.37 16.41
N GLU A 232 11.11 -4.85 16.56
CA GLU A 232 10.09 -4.82 15.50
C GLU A 232 9.76 -3.39 15.05
N GLU A 233 9.89 -2.41 15.94
CA GLU A 233 9.72 -0.98 15.65
C GLU A 233 10.67 -0.49 14.56
N THR A 234 11.77 -1.21 14.30
CA THR A 234 12.66 -0.95 13.16
C THR A 234 11.88 -0.94 11.84
N ILE A 235 10.93 -1.87 11.65
CA ILE A 235 10.15 -1.90 10.40
C ILE A 235 9.17 -0.74 10.31
N ALA A 236 8.63 -0.26 11.44
CA ALA A 236 7.77 0.91 11.48
C ALA A 236 8.55 2.18 11.06
N VAL A 237 9.78 2.35 11.57
CA VAL A 237 10.66 3.47 11.18
C VAL A 237 11.00 3.40 9.69
N LEU A 238 11.45 2.24 9.19
CA LEU A 238 11.77 2.05 7.78
C LEU A 238 10.54 2.30 6.88
N SER A 239 9.37 1.87 7.34
CA SER A 239 8.10 2.10 6.67
C SER A 239 7.82 3.59 6.51
N VAL A 240 7.90 4.40 7.57
CA VAL A 240 7.69 5.86 7.49
C VAL A 240 8.72 6.53 6.59
N LEU A 241 10.00 6.17 6.71
CA LEU A 241 11.07 6.74 5.87
C LEU A 241 10.84 6.48 4.37
N CYS A 242 10.42 5.27 4.01
CA CYS A 242 10.19 4.88 2.62
C CYS A 242 8.85 5.38 2.07
N SER A 243 7.87 5.65 2.93
CA SER A 243 6.52 6.06 2.53
C SER A 243 6.24 7.55 2.71
N CYS A 244 7.20 8.33 3.18
CA CYS A 244 7.08 9.79 3.28
C CYS A 244 8.30 10.58 2.76
N PRO A 245 9.46 10.62 3.42
CA PRO A 245 10.64 11.32 2.90
C PRO A 245 11.05 10.89 1.48
N MET A 246 11.00 9.59 1.18
CA MET A 246 11.39 9.08 -0.14
C MET A 246 10.43 9.51 -1.27
N PRO A 247 9.09 9.39 -1.14
CA PRO A 247 8.13 9.98 -2.08
C PRO A 247 8.33 11.48 -2.31
N LEU A 248 8.60 12.26 -1.25
CA LEU A 248 8.88 13.70 -1.37
C LEU A 248 10.16 13.97 -2.16
N LEU A 249 11.22 13.19 -1.91
CA LEU A 249 12.47 13.26 -2.68
C LEU A 249 12.25 12.91 -4.15
N PHE A 250 11.51 11.84 -4.44
CA PHE A 250 11.20 11.43 -5.81
C PHE A 250 10.37 12.49 -6.54
N ALA A 251 9.38 13.06 -5.87
CA ALA A 251 8.59 14.16 -6.44
C ALA A 251 9.48 15.36 -6.77
N ARG A 252 10.36 15.78 -5.85
CA ARG A 252 11.33 16.88 -6.11
C ARG A 252 12.21 16.62 -7.33
N LEU A 253 12.70 15.39 -7.49
CA LEU A 253 13.66 15.06 -8.55
C LEU A 253 13.01 14.78 -9.91
N PHE A 254 11.80 14.23 -9.92
CA PHE A 254 11.19 13.66 -11.12
C PHE A 254 9.83 14.27 -11.50
N ALA A 255 9.26 15.18 -10.71
CA ALA A 255 7.99 15.80 -11.02
C ALA A 255 8.02 16.45 -12.42
N PRO A 256 6.90 16.42 -13.17
CA PRO A 256 6.89 16.96 -14.52
C PRO A 256 6.97 18.50 -14.50
N LYS A 257 8.01 19.06 -15.11
CA LYS A 257 8.28 20.52 -15.20
C LYS A 257 7.11 21.37 -15.69
N LYS A 258 6.19 20.79 -16.48
CA LYS A 258 4.99 21.48 -16.97
C LYS A 258 4.12 22.05 -15.83
N TYR A 259 4.21 21.48 -14.64
CA TYR A 259 3.38 21.86 -13.49
C TYR A 259 4.09 22.75 -12.47
N GLU A 260 5.40 23.02 -12.62
CA GLU A 260 6.12 23.98 -11.78
C GLU A 260 5.63 25.43 -11.98
N LYS A 261 5.01 25.73 -13.13
CA LYS A 261 4.56 27.08 -13.50
C LYS A 261 3.12 27.42 -13.09
N LEU A 262 2.39 26.51 -12.46
CA LEU A 262 0.99 26.74 -12.10
C LEU A 262 0.83 27.54 -10.80
N GLU A 263 1.83 27.55 -9.91
CA GLU A 263 1.79 28.34 -8.67
C GLU A 263 2.05 29.83 -8.89
N ASP A 264 2.78 30.20 -9.95
CA ASP A 264 3.04 31.61 -10.28
C ASP A 264 1.84 32.35 -10.90
N SER A 265 0.72 31.66 -11.16
CA SER A 265 -0.46 32.24 -11.84
C SER A 265 -1.73 32.37 -10.98
N ASP A 266 -1.72 31.91 -9.73
CA ASP A 266 -2.89 32.02 -8.84
C ASP A 266 -2.98 33.37 -8.10
N ASP A 267 -2.09 34.32 -8.41
CA ASP A 267 -2.25 35.75 -8.05
C ASP A 267 -3.31 36.48 -8.91
N ASP A 268 -3.96 35.79 -9.85
CA ASP A 268 -5.17 36.29 -10.51
C ASP A 268 -6.42 36.07 -9.63
N THR A 269 -6.35 36.50 -8.36
CA THR A 269 -7.53 36.92 -7.58
C THR A 269 -8.12 38.20 -8.16
N GLY A 270 -8.39 38.20 -9.47
CA GLY A 270 -9.29 39.12 -10.14
C GLY A 270 -10.71 38.93 -9.64
N TYR A 271 -10.95 39.30 -8.38
CA TYR A 271 -12.20 39.88 -7.93
C TYR A 271 -12.30 41.28 -8.56
N SER A 272 -12.46 41.34 -9.88
CA SER A 272 -13.11 42.48 -10.50
C SER A 272 -14.62 42.21 -10.47
N GLU A 273 -15.20 42.44 -9.29
CA GLU A 273 -16.59 42.87 -9.25
C GLU A 273 -16.68 44.15 -10.08
N SER A 274 -17.30 44.05 -11.25
CA SER A 274 -17.74 45.21 -12.01
C SER A 274 -19.24 45.42 -11.75
N PRO A 275 -19.67 46.68 -11.59
CA PRO A 275 -20.91 47.09 -10.93
C PRO A 275 -22.21 46.72 -11.68
#